data_AF-A0A1I5R0M6-F1
#
_entry.id   AF-A0A1I5R0M6-F1
#
_cell.length_a   1.000
_cell.length_b   1.000
_cell.length_c   1.000
_cell.angle_alpha   90.00
_cell.angle_beta   90.00
_cell.angle_gamma   90.00
#
_symmetry.space_group_name_H-M   'P 1'
#
loop_
_entity.id
_entity.type
_entity.pdbx_description
1 polymer ?
#
loop_
_entity_poly.entity_id
_entity_poly.type
_entity_poly.pdbx_seq_one_letter_code
_entity_poly.pdbx_strand_id
1 'polypeptide(L)'
;MATKTIAGHRTPASSPAGTDEDPTDLLESTLAQLEALMWTCHGEDIDWCSGDGPRQLANLHWLAADLTRRASDLFQQSQAARPTAHNAHNAHNAR
;
A
#
# COMPACT_ATOMS: atom_id res chain seq x y z
N MET A 1 1.75 33.77 33.11
CA MET A 1 2.14 33.69 31.69
C MET A 1 2.72 32.30 31.47
N ALA A 2 1.96 31.36 30.87
CA ALA A 2 2.39 29.97 30.72
C ALA A 2 2.89 29.71 29.30
N THR A 3 4.18 29.41 29.16
CA THR A 3 4.83 29.12 27.88
C THR A 3 4.43 27.71 27.43
N LYS A 4 3.73 27.61 26.31
CA LYS A 4 3.22 26.36 25.76
C LYS A 4 4.31 25.71 24.91
N THR A 5 5.00 24.71 25.46
CA THR A 5 5.94 23.85 24.72
C THR A 5 5.14 22.97 23.77
N ILE A 6 5.15 23.29 22.47
CA ILE A 6 4.59 22.43 21.43
C ILE A 6 5.65 21.38 21.11
N ALA A 7 5.43 20.15 21.57
CA ALA A 7 6.21 19.00 21.16
C ALA A 7 6.09 18.86 19.64
N GLY A 8 7.24 18.88 18.96
CA GLY A 8 7.33 18.84 17.51
C GLY A 8 6.55 17.66 16.92
N HIS A 9 5.72 17.99 15.94
CA HIS A 9 5.04 17.03 15.07
C HIS A 9 6.09 16.07 14.49
N ARG A 10 6.04 14.79 14.86
CA ARG A 10 6.80 13.76 14.16
C ARG A 10 6.20 13.63 12.77
N THR A 11 6.85 14.24 11.79
CA THR A 11 6.67 13.89 10.38
C THR A 11 6.86 12.38 10.29
N PRO A 12 5.92 11.61 9.70
CA PRO A 12 6.19 10.22 9.38
C PRO A 12 7.45 10.22 8.53
N ALA A 13 8.43 9.39 8.90
CA ALA A 13 9.62 9.21 8.10
C ALA A 13 9.16 8.84 6.69
N SER A 14 9.43 9.71 5.71
CA SER A 14 9.44 9.29 4.33
C SER A 14 10.49 8.21 4.25
N SER A 15 10.06 6.95 4.11
CA SER A 15 10.98 5.83 3.88
C SER A 15 11.94 6.23 2.75
N PRO A 16 13.24 5.96 2.90
CA PRO A 16 14.23 6.38 1.91
C PRO A 16 13.88 5.70 0.59
N ALA A 17 13.57 6.51 -0.42
CA ALA A 17 13.52 6.07 -1.80
C ALA A 17 14.91 5.50 -2.15
N GLY A 18 15.04 4.17 -2.15
CA GLY A 18 16.32 3.51 -2.43
C GLY A 18 16.54 2.15 -1.76
N THR A 19 15.50 1.36 -1.52
CA THR A 19 15.68 -0.07 -1.26
C THR A 19 15.07 -0.80 -2.44
N ASP A 20 15.82 -1.74 -3.04
CA ASP A 20 15.30 -2.80 -3.91
C ASP A 20 14.32 -3.64 -3.09
N GLU A 21 13.17 -3.04 -2.76
CA GLU A 21 12.14 -3.67 -1.95
C GLU A 21 11.46 -4.71 -2.84
N ASP A 22 11.40 -5.95 -2.35
CA ASP A 22 10.89 -7.07 -3.15
C ASP A 22 9.45 -6.73 -3.60
N PRO A 23 9.11 -6.93 -4.89
CA PRO A 23 7.78 -6.61 -5.38
C PRO A 23 6.66 -7.34 -4.63
N THR A 24 6.95 -8.47 -3.98
CA THR A 24 6.02 -9.19 -3.10
C THR A 24 5.81 -8.46 -1.77
N ASP A 25 6.88 -7.97 -1.14
CA ASP A 25 6.80 -7.19 0.11
C ASP A 25 6.01 -5.89 -0.12
N LEU A 26 6.29 -5.20 -1.22
CA LEU A 26 5.54 -4.01 -1.64
C LEU A 26 4.07 -4.32 -1.92
N LEU A 27 3.78 -5.48 -2.53
CA LEU A 27 2.40 -5.93 -2.78
C LEU A 27 1.66 -6.15 -1.47
N GLU A 28 2.27 -6.86 -0.53
CA GLU A 28 1.68 -7.14 0.78
C GLU A 28 1.36 -5.84 1.53
N SER A 29 2.32 -4.91 1.57
CA SER A 29 2.13 -3.59 2.17
C SER A 29 1.00 -2.81 1.49
N THR A 30 0.89 -2.87 0.16
CA THR A 30 -0.18 -2.19 -0.59
C THR A 30 -1.54 -2.79 -0.30
N LEU A 31 -1.65 -4.12 -0.20
CA LEU A 31 -2.90 -4.81 0.15
C LEU A 31 -3.33 -4.50 1.58
N ALA A 32 -2.41 -4.46 2.54
CA ALA A 32 -2.69 -4.07 3.91
C ALA A 32 -3.20 -2.62 4.01
N GLN A 33 -2.63 -1.69 3.22
CA GLN A 33 -3.12 -0.32 3.14
C GLN A 33 -4.53 -0.23 2.54
N LEU A 34 -4.81 -1.02 1.48
CA LEU A 34 -6.14 -1.10 0.89
C LEU A 34 -7.17 -1.66 1.87
N GLU A 35 -6.82 -2.71 2.61
CA GLU A 35 -7.69 -3.29 3.66
C GLU A 35 -7.99 -2.28 4.76
N ALA A 36 -6.96 -1.61 5.29
CA ALA A 36 -7.14 -0.57 6.29
C ALA A 36 -8.03 0.57 5.77
N LEU A 37 -7.85 1.00 4.52
CA LEU A 37 -8.67 2.01 3.88
C LEU A 37 -10.14 1.57 3.80
N MET A 38 -10.39 0.34 3.36
CA MET A 38 -11.74 -0.22 3.31
C MET A 38 -12.39 -0.29 4.69
N TRP A 39 -11.63 -0.64 5.72
CA TRP A 39 -12.13 -0.63 7.09
C TRP A 39 -12.59 0.76 7.54
N THR A 40 -11.89 1.82 7.13
CA THR A 40 -12.32 3.20 7.43
C THR A 40 -13.65 3.57 6.76
N CYS A 41 -14.04 2.91 5.67
CA CYS A 41 -15.32 3.16 5.00
C CYS A 41 -16.52 2.55 5.73
N HIS A 42 -16.28 1.56 6.62
CA HIS A 42 -17.31 0.76 7.28
C HIS A 42 -17.67 1.20 8.71
N GLY A 43 -17.21 2.37 9.16
CA GLY A 43 -17.57 2.89 10.48
C GLY A 43 -19.06 3.26 10.61
N GLU A 44 -19.72 2.82 11.67
CA GLU A 44 -21.15 3.12 11.94
C GLU A 44 -21.42 4.62 12.14
N ASP A 45 -20.39 5.40 12.49
CA ASP A 45 -20.47 6.83 12.78
C ASP A 45 -20.22 7.76 11.58
N ILE A 46 -20.12 7.22 10.36
CA ILE A 46 -19.77 8.04 9.19
C ILE A 46 -21.00 8.35 8.33
N ASP A 47 -21.39 9.63 8.31
CA ASP A 47 -22.39 10.15 7.39
C ASP A 47 -21.77 10.46 6.02
N TRP A 48 -21.86 9.50 5.11
CA TRP A 48 -21.44 9.66 3.72
C TRP A 48 -22.45 10.43 2.85
N CYS A 49 -23.67 10.64 3.33
CA CYS A 49 -24.79 11.15 2.53
C CYS A 49 -24.95 12.67 2.64
N SER A 50 -24.46 13.28 3.72
CA SER A 50 -24.65 14.73 3.99
C SER A 50 -23.33 15.49 4.04
N GLY A 51 -23.42 16.83 3.95
CA GLY A 51 -22.27 17.72 4.06
C GLY A 51 -21.19 17.41 3.03
N ASP A 52 -19.95 17.24 3.49
CA ASP A 52 -18.81 16.85 2.65
C ASP A 52 -18.67 15.33 2.44
N GLY A 53 -19.57 14.53 3.03
CA GLY A 53 -19.56 13.06 2.95
C GLY A 53 -19.42 12.51 1.53
N PRO A 54 -20.23 12.95 0.55
CA PRO A 54 -20.14 12.43 -0.82
C PRO A 54 -18.80 12.73 -1.49
N ARG A 55 -18.20 13.90 -1.20
CA ARG A 55 -16.89 14.29 -1.73
C ARG A 55 -15.78 13.46 -1.10
N GLN A 56 -15.85 13.26 0.21
CA GLN A 56 -14.86 12.45 0.94
C GLN A 56 -14.93 10.98 0.49
N LEU A 57 -16.13 10.43 0.32
CA LEU A 57 -16.32 9.08 -0.22
C LEU A 57 -15.75 8.95 -1.65
N ALA A 58 -16.00 9.93 -2.52
CA ALA A 58 -15.44 9.94 -3.88
C ALA A 58 -13.90 9.93 -3.86
N ASN A 59 -13.27 10.70 -2.96
CA ASN A 59 -11.82 10.71 -2.80
C ASN A 59 -11.28 9.37 -2.28
N LEU A 60 -11.97 8.75 -1.31
CA LEU A 60 -11.60 7.44 -0.78
C LEU A 60 -11.71 6.35 -1.84
N HIS A 61 -12.79 6.36 -2.63
CA HIS A 61 -12.94 5.45 -3.78
C HIS A 61 -11.85 5.66 -4.83
N TRP A 62 -11.48 6.91 -5.11
CA TRP A 62 -10.37 7.21 -6.02
C TRP A 62 -9.04 6.64 -5.51
N LEU A 63 -8.76 6.82 -4.20
CA LEU A 63 -7.56 6.26 -3.57
C LEU A 63 -7.56 4.72 -3.59
N ALA A 64 -8.71 4.09 -3.31
CA ALA A 64 -8.85 2.64 -3.38
C ALA A 64 -8.60 2.09 -4.79
N ALA A 65 -9.10 2.79 -5.83
CA ALA A 65 -8.83 2.44 -7.22
C ALA A 65 -7.34 2.55 -7.57
N ASP A 66 -6.65 3.59 -7.08
CA ASP A 66 -5.22 3.75 -7.30
C ASP A 66 -4.40 2.64 -6.61
N LEU A 67 -4.69 2.34 -5.34
CA LEU A 67 -4.06 1.25 -4.59
C LEU A 67 -4.29 -0.11 -5.27
N THR A 68 -5.50 -0.35 -5.79
CA THR A 68 -5.84 -1.60 -6.51
C THR A 68 -5.02 -1.73 -7.80
N ARG A 69 -4.85 -0.63 -8.54
CA ARG A 69 -4.00 -0.62 -9.73
C ARG A 69 -2.55 -0.90 -9.38
N ARG A 70 -2.01 -0.24 -8.35
CA ARG A 70 -0.64 -0.47 -7.88
C ARG A 70 -0.42 -1.91 -7.43
N ALA A 71 -1.37 -2.49 -6.69
CA ALA A 71 -1.31 -3.90 -6.29
C ALA A 71 -1.29 -4.84 -7.51
N SER A 72 -2.07 -4.52 -8.56
CA SER A 72 -2.06 -5.30 -9.80
C SER A 72 -0.70 -5.27 -10.49
N ASP A 73 -0.07 -4.10 -10.59
CA ASP A 73 1.26 -3.94 -11.19
C ASP A 73 2.33 -4.70 -10.39
N LEU A 74 2.31 -4.58 -9.06
CA LEU A 74 3.23 -5.28 -8.16
C LEU A 74 3.05 -6.80 -8.23
N PHE A 75 1.82 -7.29 -8.35
CA PHE A 75 1.54 -8.71 -8.54
C PHE A 75 2.07 -9.26 -9.87
N GLN A 76 2.05 -8.46 -10.93
CA GLN A 76 2.68 -8.85 -12.19
C GLN A 76 4.21 -8.89 -12.07
N GLN A 77 4.80 -7.90 -11.40
CA GLN A 77 6.24 -7.82 -11.17
C GLN A 77 6.75 -8.98 -10.30
N SER A 78 6.04 -9.33 -9.23
CA SER A 78 6.42 -10.46 -8.36
C SER A 78 6.35 -11.80 -9.09
N GLN A 79 5.36 -12.00 -9.96
CA GLN A 79 5.30 -13.18 -10.82
C GLN A 79 6.43 -13.21 -11.86
N ALA A 80 6.77 -12.08 -12.46
CA ALA A 80 7.87 -11.99 -13.43
C ALA A 80 9.24 -12.21 -12.79
N ALA A 81 9.40 -11.79 -11.53
CA ALA A 81 10.60 -12.01 -10.73
C ALA A 81 10.73 -13.47 -10.24
N ARG A 82 9.63 -14.24 -10.25
CA ARG A 82 9.65 -15.63 -9.82
C ARG A 82 10.48 -16.46 -10.81
N PRO A 83 11.62 -17.07 -10.40
CA PRO A 83 12.40 -17.89 -11.30
C PRO A 83 11.53 -19.05 -11.77
N THR A 84 11.31 -19.15 -13.09
CA THR A 84 10.63 -20.30 -13.67
C THR A 84 11.43 -21.54 -13.31
N ALA A 85 10.82 -22.47 -12.58
CA ALA A 85 11.43 -23.72 -12.09
C ALA A 85 12.09 -24.57 -13.20
N HIS A 86 11.87 -24.24 -14.47
CA HIS A 86 12.46 -24.87 -15.64
C HIS A 86 13.99 -24.66 -15.79
N ASN A 87 14.61 -23.66 -15.13
CA ASN A 87 16.07 -23.44 -15.25
C ASN A 87 16.89 -24.08 -14.10
N ALA A 88 16.25 -24.58 -13.04
CA ALA A 88 16.96 -25.18 -11.90
C ALA A 88 17.44 -26.61 -12.18
N HIS A 89 16.84 -27.31 -13.14
CA HIS A 89 17.23 -28.68 -13.50
C HIS A 89 18.52 -28.75 -14.33
N ASN A 90 18.90 -27.64 -14.99
CA ASN A 90 19.99 -27.63 -15.97
C ASN A 90 21.36 -27.44 -15.32
N ALA A 91 21.41 -26.93 -14.09
CA ALA A 91 22.65 -26.67 -13.35
C ALA A 91 23.16 -27.89 -12.56
N HIS A 92 22.32 -28.89 -12.31
CA HIS A 92 22.71 -30.10 -11.57
C HIS A 92 23.39 -31.16 -12.45
N ASN A 93 23.19 -31.11 -13.77
CA ASN A 93 23.63 -32.16 -14.71
C ASN A 93 24.97 -31.85 -15.41
N ALA A 94 25.74 -30.89 -14.89
CA ALA A 94 27.01 -30.43 -15.47
C ALA A 94 28.23 -30.60 -14.54
N ARG A 95 28.13 -31.47 -13.53
CA ARG A 95 29.24 -31.88 -12.65
C ARG A 95 29.48 -33.38 -12.77
#